data_AF-A0A3D4HFC4-F1
#
_entry.id   AF-A0A3D4HFC4-F1
#
_cell.length_a   1.000
_cell.length_b   1.000
_cell.length_c   1.000
_cell.angle_alpha   90.00
_cell.angle_beta   90.00
_cell.angle_gamma   90.00
#
_symmetry.space_group_name_H-M   'P 1'
#
loop_
_entity.id
_entity.type
_entity.pdbx_description
1 polymer ?
#
loop_
_entity_poly.entity_id
_entity_poly.type
_entity_poly.pdbx_seq_one_letter_code
_entity_poly.pdbx_strand_id
1 'polypeptide(L)'
;YHPKRVLDLATGSGDLAFALKKRLGKQVDVKGADFCQPMLEIAEHKQRNKQPDSKVSFSLADCLSLPFDDNSVDVVTIAFGLRNLEDRAQGLAEIRRVLRKEHGALLILEFSQPDRWLRPFYYTYLKYILPSLASMTTRNASAYHYLAGSIEQFPNKGKLCEEILHAGFSSVQAAGLTGSIVAVHEAMV
;
A
#
# COMPACT_ATOMS: atom_id res chain seq x y z
N TYR A 1 -10.87 -9.79 -11.96
CA TYR A 1 -11.29 -8.41 -12.31
C TYR A 1 -10.88 -8.10 -13.75
N HIS A 2 -11.66 -7.28 -14.46
CA HIS A 2 -11.26 -6.67 -15.74
C HIS A 2 -11.33 -5.13 -15.61
N PRO A 3 -10.47 -4.52 -14.78
CA PRO A 3 -10.53 -3.09 -14.53
C PRO A 3 -10.11 -2.33 -15.79
N LYS A 4 -10.70 -1.15 -15.99
CA LYS A 4 -10.26 -0.18 -16.99
C LYS A 4 -9.36 0.88 -16.36
N ARG A 5 -9.54 1.18 -15.07
CA ARG A 5 -8.80 2.19 -14.31
C ARG A 5 -8.34 1.64 -12.96
N VAL A 6 -7.02 1.67 -12.75
CA VAL A 6 -6.38 1.25 -11.51
C VAL A 6 -5.57 2.40 -10.93
N LEU A 7 -5.73 2.67 -9.65
CA LEU A 7 -4.99 3.69 -8.90
C LEU A 7 -4.11 3.00 -7.85
N ASP A 8 -2.79 3.16 -7.97
CA ASP A 8 -1.82 2.69 -6.99
C ASP A 8 -1.41 3.85 -6.08
N LEU A 9 -1.84 3.82 -4.82
CA LEU A 9 -1.58 4.85 -3.82
C LEU A 9 -0.30 4.55 -3.04
N ALA A 10 0.36 5.63 -2.60
CA ALA A 10 1.71 5.56 -2.04
C ALA A 10 2.64 4.76 -2.97
N THR A 11 2.53 5.02 -4.28
CA THR A 11 3.18 4.22 -5.34
C THR A 11 4.70 4.24 -5.24
N GLY A 12 5.26 5.23 -4.54
CA GLY A 12 6.68 5.43 -4.38
C GLY A 12 7.37 5.49 -5.74
N SER A 13 8.31 4.57 -5.96
CA SER A 13 9.09 4.51 -7.20
C SER A 13 8.40 3.72 -8.32
N GLY A 14 7.10 3.46 -8.18
CA GLY A 14 6.20 2.91 -9.19
C GLY A 14 6.25 1.39 -9.37
N ASP A 15 6.97 0.64 -8.55
CA ASP A 15 7.21 -0.80 -8.79
C ASP A 15 5.93 -1.63 -8.90
N LEU A 16 4.95 -1.37 -8.03
CA LEU A 16 3.65 -2.04 -8.09
C LEU A 16 2.83 -1.57 -9.30
N ALA A 17 2.69 -0.25 -9.51
CA ALA A 17 2.02 0.29 -10.69
C ALA A 17 2.56 -0.27 -12.02
N PHE A 18 3.88 -0.42 -12.13
CA PHE A 18 4.53 -1.05 -13.27
C PHE A 18 4.19 -2.54 -13.41
N ALA A 19 4.24 -3.30 -12.31
CA ALA A 19 3.88 -4.71 -12.31
C ALA A 19 2.40 -4.91 -12.72
N LEU A 20 1.51 -4.06 -12.21
CA LEU A 20 0.09 -4.03 -12.58
C LEU A 20 -0.08 -3.73 -14.07
N LYS A 21 0.58 -2.68 -14.60
CA LYS A 21 0.50 -2.33 -16.02
C LYS A 21 0.96 -3.47 -16.92
N LYS A 22 2.08 -4.11 -16.57
CA LYS A 22 2.60 -5.28 -17.31
C LYS A 22 1.63 -6.46 -17.29
N ARG A 23 0.97 -6.71 -16.15
CA ARG A 23 0.05 -7.84 -15.96
C ARG A 23 -1.31 -7.62 -16.61
N LEU A 24 -1.86 -6.41 -16.51
CA LEU A 24 -3.19 -6.04 -16.98
C LEU A 24 -3.20 -5.65 -18.46
N GLY A 25 -2.05 -5.26 -19.01
CA GLY A 25 -1.88 -4.94 -20.42
C GLY A 25 -2.15 -3.48 -20.76
N LYS A 26 -1.95 -3.14 -22.04
CA LYS A 26 -1.89 -1.75 -22.50
C LYS A 26 -3.23 -0.99 -22.41
N GLN A 27 -4.36 -1.72 -22.47
CA GLN A 27 -5.71 -1.15 -22.48
C GLN A 27 -6.18 -0.64 -21.11
N VAL A 28 -5.57 -1.12 -20.03
CA VAL A 28 -5.92 -0.69 -18.67
C VAL A 28 -5.13 0.58 -18.33
N ASP A 29 -5.83 1.62 -17.91
CA ASP A 29 -5.21 2.83 -17.37
C ASP A 29 -4.73 2.55 -15.95
N VAL A 30 -3.43 2.71 -15.73
CA VAL A 30 -2.80 2.54 -14.42
C VAL A 30 -2.16 3.86 -14.05
N LYS A 31 -2.58 4.40 -12.91
CA LYS A 31 -2.06 5.64 -12.35
C LYS A 31 -1.41 5.35 -11.01
N GLY A 32 -0.17 5.77 -10.83
CA GLY A 32 0.49 5.83 -9.54
C GLY A 32 0.30 7.20 -8.90
N ALA A 33 0.04 7.25 -7.60
CA ALA A 33 -0.07 8.48 -6.85
C ALA A 33 0.74 8.42 -5.55
N ASP A 34 1.42 9.51 -5.23
CA ASP A 34 2.24 9.65 -4.03
C ASP A 34 2.26 11.11 -3.57
N PHE A 35 2.44 11.36 -2.27
CA PHE A 35 2.59 12.72 -1.74
C PHE A 35 4.04 13.21 -1.86
N CYS A 36 4.98 12.31 -2.12
CA CYS A 36 6.41 12.59 -2.19
C CYS A 36 6.87 12.78 -3.65
N GLN A 37 7.00 14.03 -4.07
CA GLN A 37 7.46 14.39 -5.42
C GLN A 37 8.78 13.71 -5.83
N PRO A 38 9.83 13.64 -4.98
CA PRO A 38 11.06 12.92 -5.33
C PRO A 38 10.85 11.44 -5.68
N MET A 39 9.87 10.76 -5.08
CA MET A 39 9.58 9.36 -5.39
C MET A 39 8.95 9.22 -6.79
N LEU A 40 8.06 10.14 -7.16
CA LEU A 40 7.47 10.19 -8.49
C LEU A 40 8.53 10.47 -9.57
N GLU A 41 9.48 11.36 -9.30
CA GLU A 41 10.61 11.62 -10.21
C GLU A 41 11.44 10.35 -10.46
N ILE A 42 11.69 9.55 -9.42
CA ILE A 42 12.35 8.24 -9.54
C ILE A 42 11.49 7.29 -10.38
N ALA A 43 10.18 7.24 -10.16
CA ALA A 43 9.26 6.39 -10.91
C ALA A 43 9.27 6.75 -12.41
N GLU A 44 9.17 8.03 -12.73
CA GLU A 44 9.23 8.52 -14.10
C GLU A 44 10.58 8.25 -14.77
N HIS A 45 11.69 8.46 -14.06
CA HIS A 45 13.02 8.13 -14.55
C HIS A 45 13.15 6.63 -14.82
N LYS A 46 12.62 5.79 -13.93
CA LYS A 46 12.58 4.32 -14.09
C LYS A 46 11.73 3.92 -15.30
N GLN A 47 10.57 4.55 -15.51
CA GLN A 47 9.73 4.32 -16.69
C GLN A 47 10.50 4.62 -17.98
N ARG A 48 11.11 5.80 -18.08
CA ARG A 48 11.86 6.21 -19.28
C ARG A 48 13.01 5.26 -19.63
N ASN A 49 13.72 4.75 -18.62
CA ASN A 49 14.97 4.02 -18.85
C ASN A 49 14.84 2.49 -18.81
N LYS A 50 13.89 1.96 -18.06
CA LYS A 50 13.78 0.51 -17.81
C LYS A 50 12.46 -0.08 -18.26
N GLN A 51 11.42 0.74 -18.43
CA GLN A 51 10.07 0.28 -18.77
C GLN A 51 9.34 1.22 -19.76
N PRO A 52 9.94 1.54 -20.93
CA PRO A 52 9.36 2.53 -21.84
C PRO A 52 7.97 2.15 -22.38
N ASP A 53 7.66 0.86 -22.43
CA ASP A 53 6.35 0.35 -22.86
C ASP A 53 5.28 0.37 -21.76
N SER A 54 5.69 0.46 -20.49
CA SER A 54 4.79 0.60 -19.36
C SER A 54 4.32 2.04 -19.30
N LYS A 55 3.25 2.39 -20.01
CA LYS A 55 2.61 3.71 -19.90
C LYS A 55 1.80 3.80 -18.60
N VAL A 56 2.47 4.07 -17.49
CA VAL A 56 1.86 4.46 -16.20
C VAL A 56 1.87 5.99 -16.12
N SER A 57 0.77 6.56 -15.62
CA SER A 57 0.71 7.99 -15.30
C SER A 57 1.00 8.20 -13.81
N PHE A 58 1.66 9.30 -13.46
CA PHE A 58 2.00 9.62 -12.07
C PHE A 58 1.32 10.93 -11.64
N SER A 59 0.89 11.00 -10.38
CA SER A 59 0.23 12.18 -9.82
C SER A 59 0.72 12.45 -8.40
N LEU A 60 1.06 13.70 -8.12
CA LEU A 60 1.25 14.16 -6.75
C LEU A 60 -0.12 14.20 -6.05
N ALA A 61 -0.31 13.41 -5.01
CA ALA A 61 -1.58 13.36 -4.28
C ALA A 61 -1.40 12.88 -2.84
N ASP A 62 -2.17 13.48 -1.93
CA ASP A 62 -2.34 13.00 -0.56
C ASP A 62 -3.50 11.98 -0.51
N CYS A 63 -3.28 10.84 0.14
CA CYS A 63 -4.32 9.82 0.34
C CYS A 63 -5.48 10.32 1.21
N LEU A 64 -5.26 11.36 2.02
CA LEU A 64 -6.27 11.98 2.88
C LEU A 64 -7.18 12.96 2.13
N SER A 65 -6.84 13.33 0.90
CA SER A 65 -7.61 14.25 0.05
C SER A 65 -7.28 13.99 -1.42
N LEU A 66 -7.87 12.95 -1.98
CA LEU A 66 -7.54 12.47 -3.32
C LEU A 66 -8.10 13.42 -4.39
N PRO A 67 -7.28 13.93 -5.33
CA PRO A 67 -7.72 14.84 -6.41
C PRO A 67 -8.38 14.06 -7.57
N PHE A 68 -9.26 13.12 -7.25
CA PHE A 68 -9.99 12.29 -8.19
C PHE A 68 -11.49 12.39 -7.93
N ASP A 69 -12.28 12.33 -8.99
CA ASP A 69 -13.74 12.36 -8.89
C ASP A 69 -14.27 11.13 -8.15
N ASP A 70 -15.44 11.27 -7.53
CA ASP A 70 -16.17 10.17 -6.94
C ASP A 70 -16.46 9.07 -7.97
N ASN A 71 -16.36 7.81 -7.58
CA ASN A 71 -16.70 6.65 -8.43
C ASN A 71 -15.94 6.62 -9.78
N SER A 72 -14.71 7.13 -9.82
CA SER A 72 -13.92 7.27 -11.04
C SER A 72 -12.93 6.12 -11.29
N VAL A 73 -12.64 5.31 -10.27
CA VAL A 73 -11.63 4.24 -10.28
C VAL A 73 -12.27 2.87 -10.06
N ASP A 74 -11.82 1.85 -10.81
CA ASP A 74 -12.32 0.48 -10.65
C ASP A 74 -11.60 -0.27 -9.52
N VAL A 75 -10.27 -0.11 -9.42
CA VAL A 75 -9.44 -0.77 -8.41
C VAL A 75 -8.45 0.21 -7.81
N VAL A 76 -8.37 0.24 -6.48
CA VAL A 76 -7.31 0.94 -5.74
C VAL A 76 -6.35 -0.09 -5.14
N THR A 77 -5.06 0.12 -5.30
CA THR A 77 -4.01 -0.64 -4.62
C THR A 77 -3.24 0.26 -3.68
N ILE A 78 -2.80 -0.27 -2.54
CA ILE A 78 -1.82 0.40 -1.66
C ILE A 78 -0.92 -0.66 -1.03
N ALA A 79 0.38 -0.58 -1.30
CA ALA A 79 1.36 -1.55 -0.81
C ALA A 79 2.40 -0.87 0.06
N PHE A 80 2.48 -1.29 1.33
CA PHE A 80 3.42 -0.77 2.32
C PHE A 80 3.34 0.75 2.55
N GLY A 81 2.21 1.36 2.19
CA GLY A 81 1.94 2.79 2.39
C GLY A 81 0.92 3.07 3.49
N LEU A 82 -0.03 2.16 3.72
CA LEU A 82 -1.20 2.41 4.56
C LEU A 82 -0.83 2.70 6.02
N ARG A 83 0.24 2.08 6.52
CA ARG A 83 0.75 2.34 7.89
C ARG A 83 1.31 3.74 8.11
N ASN A 84 1.62 4.47 7.05
CA ASN A 84 2.23 5.80 7.13
C ASN A 84 1.18 6.92 7.03
N LEU A 85 -0.10 6.61 6.85
CA LEU A 85 -1.16 7.62 6.85
C LEU A 85 -1.37 8.13 8.27
N GLU A 86 -1.36 9.45 8.43
CA GLU A 86 -1.61 10.11 9.72
C GLU A 86 -3.04 9.85 10.21
N ASP A 87 -4.03 9.92 9.31
CA ASP A 87 -5.41 9.51 9.57
C ASP A 87 -5.84 8.40 8.60
N ARG A 88 -5.66 7.15 9.04
CA ARG A 88 -6.03 5.97 8.25
C ARG A 88 -7.55 5.87 8.01
N ALA A 89 -8.38 6.37 8.92
CA ALA A 89 -9.83 6.31 8.76
C ALA A 89 -10.28 7.28 7.65
N GLN A 90 -9.77 8.50 7.65
CA GLN A 90 -9.98 9.47 6.57
C GLN A 90 -9.44 8.93 5.24
N GLY A 91 -8.23 8.37 5.22
CA GLY A 91 -7.67 7.78 4.00
C GLY A 91 -8.51 6.65 3.42
N LEU A 92 -9.01 5.74 4.26
CA LEU A 92 -9.92 4.67 3.83
C LEU A 92 -11.25 5.24 3.29
N ALA A 93 -11.78 6.31 3.88
CA ALA A 93 -12.98 6.99 3.40
C ALA A 93 -12.76 7.66 2.03
N GLU A 94 -11.61 8.31 1.81
CA GLU A 94 -11.25 8.88 0.52
C GLU A 94 -11.05 7.82 -0.55
N ILE A 95 -10.40 6.70 -0.22
CA ILE A 95 -10.29 5.54 -1.10
C ILE A 95 -11.69 5.02 -1.48
N ARG A 96 -12.59 4.91 -0.48
CA ARG A 96 -13.97 4.48 -0.70
C ARG A 96 -14.74 5.43 -1.62
N ARG A 97 -14.50 6.75 -1.53
CA ARG A 97 -15.14 7.78 -2.35
C ARG A 97 -14.77 7.67 -3.83
N VAL A 98 -13.48 7.47 -4.13
CA VAL A 98 -12.99 7.42 -5.52
C VAL A 98 -13.30 6.10 -6.21
N LEU A 99 -13.50 5.02 -5.46
CA LEU A 99 -13.87 3.71 -6.00
C LEU A 99 -15.30 3.69 -6.52
N ARG A 100 -15.51 3.00 -7.64
CA ARG A 100 -16.86 2.77 -8.20
C ARG A 100 -17.77 2.04 -7.22
N LYS A 101 -19.03 2.47 -7.18
CA LYS A 101 -20.10 1.78 -6.43
C LYS A 101 -20.31 0.34 -6.87
N GLU A 102 -20.13 0.06 -8.14
CA GLU A 102 -20.28 -1.28 -8.71
C GLU A 102 -18.91 -1.87 -9.00
N HIS A 103 -18.63 -3.02 -8.41
CA HIS A 103 -17.41 -3.79 -8.62
C HIS A 103 -16.10 -3.05 -8.28
N GLY A 104 -16.18 -1.95 -7.52
CA GLY A 104 -15.02 -1.27 -6.96
C GLY A 104 -14.30 -2.19 -5.99
N ALA A 105 -12.97 -2.27 -6.09
CA ALA A 105 -12.17 -3.10 -5.21
C ALA A 105 -10.96 -2.35 -4.64
N LEU A 106 -10.66 -2.60 -3.37
CA LEU A 106 -9.46 -2.15 -2.69
C LEU A 106 -8.56 -3.35 -2.38
N LEU A 107 -7.30 -3.28 -2.81
CA LEU A 107 -6.26 -4.26 -2.47
C LEU A 107 -5.19 -3.58 -1.61
N ILE A 108 -4.99 -4.09 -0.40
CA ILE A 108 -3.95 -3.60 0.52
C ILE A 108 -2.93 -4.72 0.71
N LEU A 109 -1.64 -4.40 0.57
CA LEU A 109 -0.54 -5.24 1.03
C LEU A 109 0.21 -4.48 2.12
N GLU A 110 0.18 -4.97 3.35
CA GLU A 110 0.82 -4.25 4.46
C GLU A 110 1.36 -5.21 5.52
N PHE A 111 2.24 -4.72 6.37
CA PHE A 111 2.57 -5.40 7.62
C PHE A 111 1.33 -5.73 8.44
N SER A 112 1.40 -6.82 9.16
CA SER A 112 0.37 -7.25 10.09
C SER A 112 1.04 -7.78 11.35
N GLN A 113 0.29 -8.53 12.15
CA GLN A 113 0.80 -9.12 13.38
C GLN A 113 1.11 -10.60 13.16
N PRO A 114 2.36 -11.04 13.38
CA PRO A 114 2.73 -12.43 13.19
C PRO A 114 1.88 -13.38 14.01
N ASP A 115 1.73 -14.60 13.51
CA ASP A 115 1.07 -15.68 14.20
C ASP A 115 1.73 -15.92 15.57
N ARG A 116 0.94 -16.40 16.54
CA ARG A 116 1.34 -16.46 17.96
C ARG A 116 2.67 -17.18 18.19
N TRP A 117 2.96 -18.21 17.40
CA TRP A 117 4.18 -19.01 17.52
C TRP A 117 5.42 -18.31 16.94
N LEU A 118 5.25 -17.47 15.92
CA LEU A 118 6.35 -16.75 15.24
C LEU A 118 6.66 -15.39 15.89
N ARG A 119 5.65 -14.80 16.52
CA ARG A 119 5.69 -13.50 17.19
C ARG A 119 6.92 -13.26 18.08
N PRO A 120 7.30 -14.14 19.05
CA PRO A 120 8.43 -13.86 19.93
C PRO A 120 9.76 -13.77 19.17
N PHE A 121 9.96 -14.62 18.17
CA PHE A 121 11.16 -14.62 17.33
C PHE A 121 11.22 -13.37 16.45
N TYR A 122 10.09 -13.02 15.83
CA TYR A 122 9.99 -11.86 14.96
C TYR A 122 10.28 -10.54 15.70
N TYR A 123 9.67 -10.34 16.88
CA TYR A 123 9.93 -9.12 17.65
C TYR A 123 11.32 -9.07 18.26
N THR A 124 11.90 -10.23 18.63
CA THR A 124 13.29 -10.28 19.08
C THR A 124 14.23 -9.85 17.95
N TYR A 125 13.98 -10.34 16.73
CA TYR A 125 14.71 -9.89 15.55
C TYR A 125 14.53 -8.38 15.29
N LEU A 126 13.30 -7.88 15.24
CA LEU A 126 13.02 -6.48 14.96
C LEU A 126 13.59 -5.52 16.02
N LYS A 127 13.52 -5.88 17.30
CA LYS A 127 13.88 -4.99 18.40
C LYS A 127 15.36 -4.99 18.72
N TYR A 128 16.04 -6.13 18.54
CA TYR A 128 17.43 -6.28 18.97
C TYR A 128 18.37 -6.52 17.81
N ILE A 129 18.04 -7.42 16.89
CA ILE A 129 18.98 -7.82 15.83
C ILE A 129 19.04 -6.75 14.73
N LEU A 130 17.89 -6.32 14.23
CA LEU A 130 17.80 -5.36 13.11
C LEU A 130 18.47 -4.01 13.45
N PRO A 131 18.22 -3.37 14.62
CA PRO A 131 18.85 -2.10 14.95
C PRO A 131 20.36 -2.24 15.18
N SER A 132 20.81 -3.35 15.79
CA SER A 132 22.25 -3.61 15.95
C SER A 132 22.95 -3.75 14.60
N LEU A 133 22.42 -4.55 13.68
CA LEU A 133 22.98 -4.68 12.33
C LEU A 133 22.94 -3.36 11.55
N ALA A 134 21.85 -2.61 11.66
CA ALA A 134 21.70 -1.30 11.02
C ALA A 134 22.74 -0.30 11.54
N SER A 135 22.97 -0.25 12.86
CA SER A 135 23.95 0.63 13.48
C SER A 135 25.40 0.35 13.05
N MET A 136 25.69 -0.90 12.66
CA MET A 136 27.00 -1.32 12.19
C MET A 136 27.24 -1.05 10.70
N THR A 137 26.18 -0.92 9.89
CA THR A 137 26.28 -0.89 8.42
C THR A 137 25.82 0.41 7.78
N THR A 138 24.92 1.16 8.42
CA THR A 138 24.33 2.39 7.86
C THR A 138 24.19 3.48 8.92
N ARG A 139 24.37 4.76 8.53
CA ARG A 139 24.16 5.92 9.43
C ARG A 139 22.68 6.20 9.76
N ASN A 140 21.77 5.26 9.54
CA ASN A 140 20.32 5.50 9.54
C ASN A 140 19.54 4.58 10.50
N ALA A 141 20.10 4.32 11.68
CA ALA A 141 19.46 3.50 12.72
C ALA A 141 18.05 4.01 13.09
N SER A 142 17.81 5.32 13.05
CA SER A 142 16.51 5.95 13.31
C SER A 142 15.41 5.46 12.37
N ALA A 143 15.70 5.25 11.08
CA ALA A 143 14.74 4.75 10.11
C ALA A 143 14.29 3.31 10.42
N TYR A 144 15.21 2.48 10.93
CA TYR A 144 14.88 1.11 11.34
C TYR A 144 14.09 1.06 12.66
N HIS A 145 14.37 1.97 13.59
CA HIS A 145 13.55 2.13 14.79
C HIS A 145 12.13 2.58 14.46
N TYR A 146 11.99 3.55 13.54
CA TYR A 146 10.69 3.97 13.04
C TYR A 146 9.95 2.82 12.36
N LEU A 147 10.63 2.03 11.52
CA LEU A 147 10.05 0.86 10.88
C LEU A 147 9.54 -0.15 11.92
N ALA A 148 10.37 -0.53 12.90
CA ALA A 148 9.96 -1.46 13.95
C ALA A 148 8.76 -0.93 14.76
N GLY A 149 8.79 0.34 15.15
CA GLY A 149 7.70 0.97 15.92
C GLY A 149 6.40 1.06 15.12
N SER A 150 6.46 1.44 13.85
CA SER A 150 5.27 1.51 12.98
C SER A 150 4.63 0.14 12.77
N ILE A 151 5.43 -0.93 12.62
CA ILE A 151 4.92 -2.30 12.52
C ILE A 151 4.24 -2.75 13.83
N GLU A 152 4.82 -2.40 14.98
CA GLU A 152 4.26 -2.79 16.28
C GLU A 152 2.92 -2.08 16.59
N GLN A 153 2.75 -0.84 16.14
CA GLN A 153 1.52 -0.05 16.33
C GLN A 153 0.43 -0.36 15.30
N PHE A 154 0.78 -0.96 14.16
CA PHE A 154 -0.18 -1.22 13.09
C PHE A 154 -1.17 -2.35 13.46
N PRO A 155 -2.47 -2.25 13.10
CA PRO A 155 -3.44 -3.29 13.42
C PRO A 155 -3.07 -4.66 12.86
N ASN A 156 -3.52 -5.71 13.55
CA ASN A 156 -3.53 -7.05 12.96
C ASN A 156 -4.55 -7.13 11.83
N LYS A 157 -4.45 -8.18 10.99
CA LYS A 157 -5.29 -8.33 9.79
C LYS A 157 -6.79 -8.28 10.10
N GLY A 158 -7.23 -8.86 11.21
CA GLY A 158 -8.64 -8.84 11.61
C GLY A 158 -9.10 -7.43 11.99
N LYS A 159 -8.28 -6.70 12.75
CA LYS A 159 -8.60 -5.32 13.13
C LYS A 159 -8.64 -4.38 11.93
N LEU A 160 -7.72 -4.56 10.97
CA LEU A 160 -7.74 -3.79 9.73
C LEU A 160 -8.98 -4.12 8.88
N CYS A 161 -9.47 -5.37 8.88
CA CYS A 161 -10.75 -5.70 8.26
C CYS A 161 -11.92 -4.89 8.87
N GLU A 162 -11.98 -4.78 10.20
CA GLU A 162 -13.00 -3.98 10.88
C GLU A 162 -12.94 -2.51 10.44
N GLU A 163 -11.74 -1.92 10.41
CA GLU A 163 -11.54 -0.52 9.98
C GLU A 163 -11.98 -0.30 8.52
N ILE A 164 -11.67 -1.25 7.63
CA ILE A 164 -12.09 -1.20 6.23
C ILE A 164 -13.63 -1.28 6.13
N LEU A 165 -14.28 -2.18 6.86
CA LEU A 165 -15.74 -2.28 6.87
C LEU A 165 -16.39 -0.98 7.40
N HIS A 166 -15.82 -0.40 8.46
CA HIS A 166 -16.29 0.86 9.02
C HIS A 166 -16.16 2.03 8.04
N ALA A 167 -15.21 1.98 7.11
CA ALA A 167 -15.05 2.98 6.05
C ALA A 167 -16.09 2.85 4.92
N GLY A 168 -17.02 1.89 4.99
CA GLY A 168 -18.15 1.77 4.06
C GLY A 168 -17.94 0.76 2.93
N PHE A 169 -17.01 -0.18 3.08
CA PHE A 169 -16.86 -1.34 2.20
C PHE A 169 -17.86 -2.43 2.58
N SER A 170 -18.42 -3.13 1.58
CA SER A 170 -19.45 -4.15 1.76
C SER A 170 -18.90 -5.49 2.29
N SER A 171 -17.65 -5.81 1.94
CA SER A 171 -16.97 -7.02 2.40
C SER A 171 -15.46 -6.85 2.36
N VAL A 172 -14.77 -7.63 3.18
CA VAL A 172 -13.30 -7.70 3.19
C VAL A 172 -12.84 -9.11 3.55
N GLN A 173 -11.82 -9.59 2.82
CA GLN A 173 -11.11 -10.82 3.11
C GLN A 173 -9.63 -10.51 3.32
N ALA A 174 -8.97 -11.26 4.20
CA ALA A 174 -7.56 -11.08 4.49
C ALA A 174 -6.81 -12.40 4.50
N ALA A 175 -5.66 -12.44 3.82
CA ALA A 175 -4.75 -13.57 3.79
C ALA A 175 -3.40 -13.16 4.39
N GLY A 176 -2.96 -13.86 5.43
CA GLY A 176 -1.64 -13.66 6.02
C GLY A 176 -0.55 -14.35 5.18
N LEU A 177 0.59 -13.70 5.01
CA LEU A 177 1.76 -14.25 4.33
C LEU A 177 2.92 -14.38 5.32
N THR A 178 3.73 -15.43 5.15
CA THR A 178 4.93 -15.69 5.97
C THR A 178 4.61 -15.67 7.47
N GLY A 179 3.61 -16.47 7.89
CA GLY A 179 3.16 -16.50 9.28
C GLY A 179 2.50 -15.19 9.74
N SER A 180 1.74 -14.54 8.85
CA SER A 180 1.05 -13.25 9.07
C SER A 180 1.96 -12.06 9.41
N ILE A 181 3.26 -12.10 9.10
CA ILE A 181 4.13 -10.90 9.22
C ILE A 181 3.60 -9.78 8.34
N VAL A 182 3.13 -10.13 7.14
CA VAL A 182 2.39 -9.23 6.24
C VAL A 182 1.06 -9.88 5.90
N ALA A 183 0.09 -9.08 5.47
CA ALA A 183 -1.20 -9.56 5.00
C ALA A 183 -1.61 -8.84 3.71
N VAL A 184 -2.37 -9.55 2.90
CA VAL A 184 -3.11 -8.98 1.78
C VAL A 184 -4.57 -8.90 2.19
N HIS A 185 -5.16 -7.71 2.06
CA HIS A 185 -6.59 -7.48 2.22
C HIS A 185 -7.20 -7.17 0.87
N GLU A 186 -8.34 -7.80 0.60
CA GLU A 186 -9.18 -7.53 -0.55
C GLU A 186 -10.54 -7.08 -0.03
N ALA A 187 -10.96 -5.88 -0.39
CA ALA A 187 -12.24 -5.33 -0.01
C ALA A 187 -13.07 -4.91 -1.21
N MET A 188 -14.37 -5.10 -1.13
CA MET A 188 -15.32 -4.77 -2.17
C MET A 188 -16.20 -3.60 -1.71
N VAL A 189 -16.53 -2.72 -2.65
CA VAL A 189 -17.51 -1.66 -2.47
C VAL A 189 -18.93 -2.22 -2.40
#